data_AF-A0A496PQT8-F1
#
_entry.id   AF-A0A496PQT8-F1
#
_cell.length_a   1.000
_cell.length_b   1.000
_cell.length_c   1.000
_cell.angle_alpha   90.00
_cell.angle_beta   90.00
_cell.angle_gamma   90.00
#
_symmetry.space_group_name_H-M   'P 1'
#
loop_
_entity.id
_entity.type
_entity.pdbx_description
1 polymer ?
#
loop_
_entity_poly.entity_id
_entity_poly.type
_entity_poly.pdbx_seq_one_letter_code
_entity_poly.pdbx_strand_id
1 'polypeptide(L)'
;MPKSDTILTALKEFSESVTEKMNQQLMGEPEEQLRAPFESFVEKAAAAMGQKAVLAGETLLADHMGKPDYAIHIKKLLAGYVELKAPGKGAN
;
A
#
# COMPACT_ATOMS: atom_id res chain seq x y z
N MET A 1 1.57 -21.30 9.20
CA MET A 1 0.90 -20.16 9.86
C MET A 1 1.74 -18.92 9.64
N PRO A 2 1.15 -17.75 9.35
CA PRO A 2 1.91 -16.51 9.31
C PRO A 2 2.55 -16.28 10.68
N LYS A 3 3.84 -15.94 10.70
CA LYS A 3 4.50 -15.54 11.95
C LYS A 3 4.03 -14.13 12.26
N SER A 4 3.19 -13.97 13.29
CA SER A 4 2.60 -12.68 13.70
C SER A 4 3.68 -11.59 13.86
N ASP A 5 4.85 -11.97 14.36
CA ASP A 5 5.99 -11.07 14.53
C ASP A 5 6.45 -10.44 13.21
N THR A 6 6.33 -11.16 12.08
CA THR A 6 6.80 -10.67 10.78
C THR A 6 5.87 -9.60 10.19
N ILE A 7 4.56 -9.74 10.35
CA ILE A 7 3.60 -8.71 9.91
C ILE A 7 3.70 -7.47 10.81
N LEU A 8 3.87 -7.67 12.12
CA LEU A 8 4.08 -6.56 13.06
C LEU A 8 5.36 -5.79 12.72
N THR A 9 6.46 -6.47 12.40
CA THR A 9 7.70 -5.80 11.94
C THR A 9 7.46 -5.00 10.67
N ALA A 10 6.80 -5.57 9.66
CA ALA A 10 6.48 -4.85 8.43
C ALA A 10 5.62 -3.59 8.69
N LEU A 11 4.67 -3.67 9.63
CA LEU A 11 3.84 -2.52 10.03
C LEU A 11 4.65 -1.43 10.73
N LYS A 12 5.62 -1.80 11.58
CA LYS A 12 6.52 -0.85 12.23
C LYS A 12 7.38 -0.12 11.20
N GLU A 13 8.01 -0.86 10.29
CA GLU A 13 8.81 -0.30 9.21
C GLU A 13 7.98 0.63 8.29
N PHE A 14 6.73 0.26 8.01
CA PHE A 14 5.78 1.12 7.30
C PHE A 14 5.57 2.44 8.06
N SER A 15 5.28 2.37 9.35
CA SER A 15 5.03 3.56 10.18
C SER A 15 6.26 4.47 10.26
N GLU A 16 7.45 3.91 10.38
CA GLU A 16 8.72 4.63 10.41
C GLU A 16 8.95 5.35 9.07
N SER A 17 8.79 4.63 7.95
CA SER A 17 8.99 5.20 6.60
C SER A 17 7.98 6.30 6.27
N VAL A 18 6.70 6.12 6.62
CA VAL A 18 5.68 7.17 6.46
C VAL A 18 6.04 8.38 7.31
N THR A 19 6.42 8.17 8.59
CA THR A 19 6.80 9.26 9.50
C THR A 19 8.00 10.02 8.96
N GLU A 20 9.01 9.33 8.45
CA GLU A 20 10.19 9.95 7.86
C GLU A 20 9.83 10.82 6.65
N LYS A 21 9.06 10.28 5.68
CA LYS A 21 8.70 11.01 4.45
C LYS A 21 7.79 12.22 4.72
N MET A 22 6.86 12.09 5.67
CA MET A 22 5.91 13.16 6.00
C MET A 22 6.53 14.31 6.81
N ASN A 23 7.68 14.09 7.46
CA ASN A 23 8.34 15.09 8.30
C ASN A 23 9.51 15.81 7.59
N GLN A 24 9.67 15.63 6.28
CA GLN A 24 10.69 16.34 5.51
C GLN A 24 10.35 17.83 5.39
N GLN A 25 11.38 18.68 5.42
CA GLN A 25 11.21 20.14 5.26
C GLN A 25 10.61 20.51 3.90
N LEU A 26 10.96 19.76 2.86
CA LEU A 26 10.38 19.88 1.53
C LEU A 26 9.45 18.68 1.31
N MET A 27 8.18 18.84 1.68
CA MET A 27 7.18 17.80 1.51
C MET A 27 6.61 17.82 0.09
N GLY A 28 6.52 16.66 -0.56
CA GLY A 28 5.73 16.48 -1.77
C GLY A 28 4.24 16.26 -1.47
N GLU A 29 3.47 15.82 -2.46
CA GLU A 29 2.06 15.48 -2.26
C GLU A 29 1.89 14.41 -1.17
N PRO A 30 1.00 14.61 -0.17
CA PRO A 30 0.87 13.68 0.95
C PRO A 30 0.54 12.24 0.52
N GLU A 31 -0.35 12.08 -0.47
CA GLU A 31 -0.73 10.75 -0.99
C GLU A 31 0.46 10.06 -1.69
N GLU A 32 1.30 10.83 -2.39
CA GLU A 32 2.53 10.32 -3.01
C GLU A 32 3.54 9.83 -1.97
N GLN A 33 3.58 10.48 -0.79
CA GLN A 33 4.46 10.04 0.30
C GLN A 33 4.09 8.64 0.79
N LEU A 34 2.82 8.23 0.68
CA LEU A 34 2.32 6.93 1.12
C LEU A 34 2.60 5.78 0.14
N ARG A 35 2.79 6.04 -1.16
CA ARG A 35 2.90 5.02 -2.21
C ARG A 35 3.99 3.97 -1.93
N ALA A 36 5.25 4.40 -1.90
CA ALA A 36 6.38 3.48 -1.70
C ALA A 36 6.36 2.75 -0.33
N PRO A 37 6.07 3.42 0.81
CA PRO A 37 5.89 2.72 2.08
C PRO A 37 4.78 1.66 2.01
N PHE A 38 3.65 1.98 1.38
CA PHE A 38 2.51 1.08 1.24
C PHE A 38 2.85 -0.16 0.40
N GLU A 39 3.49 0.03 -0.75
CA GLU A 39 3.96 -1.08 -1.59
C GLU A 39 4.87 -2.03 -0.80
N SER A 40 5.86 -1.48 -0.09
CA SER A 40 6.79 -2.28 0.74
C SER A 40 6.06 -3.07 1.83
N PHE A 41 5.09 -2.45 2.48
CA PHE A 41 4.29 -3.11 3.51
C PHE A 41 3.50 -4.31 2.95
N VAL A 42 2.78 -4.11 1.84
CA VAL A 42 1.97 -5.16 1.21
C VAL A 42 2.84 -6.33 0.76
N GLU A 43 4.00 -6.06 0.17
CA GLU A 43 4.96 -7.10 -0.23
C GLU A 43 5.43 -7.94 0.96
N LYS A 44 5.84 -7.29 2.05
CA LYS A 44 6.32 -7.96 3.26
C LYS A 44 5.20 -8.73 3.98
N ALA A 45 4.00 -8.16 4.06
CA ALA A 45 2.85 -8.82 4.64
C ALA A 45 2.44 -10.06 3.81
N ALA A 46 2.41 -9.95 2.48
CA ALA A 46 2.14 -11.08 1.60
C ALA A 46 3.20 -12.19 1.77
N ALA A 47 4.48 -11.82 1.81
CA ALA A 47 5.58 -12.76 2.03
C ALA A 47 5.44 -13.49 3.39
N ALA A 48 5.07 -12.78 4.46
CA ALA A 48 4.81 -13.38 5.77
C ALA A 48 3.67 -14.41 5.77
N MET A 49 2.73 -14.28 4.83
CA MET A 49 1.63 -15.22 4.58
C MET A 49 1.98 -16.31 3.55
N GLY A 50 3.23 -16.39 3.08
CA GLY A 50 3.67 -17.32 2.04
C GLY A 50 3.05 -17.02 0.67
N GLN A 51 2.67 -15.77 0.42
CA GLN A 51 2.14 -15.28 -0.86
C GLN A 51 3.13 -14.31 -1.51
N LYS A 52 2.90 -14.04 -2.79
CA LYS A 52 3.51 -12.92 -3.51
C LYS A 52 2.40 -12.00 -3.98
N ALA A 53 2.42 -10.76 -3.52
CA ALA A 53 1.57 -9.70 -4.04
C ALA A 53 2.27 -8.99 -5.20
N VAL A 54 1.50 -8.56 -6.18
CA VAL A 54 1.93 -7.64 -7.24
C VAL A 54 0.95 -6.48 -7.25
N LEU A 55 1.45 -5.27 -7.02
CA LEU A 55 0.65 -4.06 -7.03
C LEU A 55 0.77 -3.40 -8.41
N ALA A 56 -0.34 -3.28 -9.12
CA ALA A 56 -0.42 -2.57 -10.40
C ALA A 56 -0.96 -1.16 -10.15
N GLY A 57 -0.14 -0.12 -10.38
CA GLY A 57 -0.51 1.27 -10.16
C GLY A 57 -1.51 1.80 -11.19
N GLU A 58 -2.25 2.85 -10.82
CA GLU A 58 -3.17 3.60 -11.69
C GLU A 58 -4.14 2.70 -12.49
N THR A 59 -4.72 1.71 -11.83
CA THR A 59 -5.51 0.71 -12.52
C THR A 59 -6.86 1.30 -12.94
N LEU A 60 -7.15 1.30 -14.25
CA LEU A 60 -8.46 1.70 -14.76
C LEU A 60 -9.46 0.55 -14.58
N LEU A 61 -10.58 0.84 -13.92
CA LEU A 61 -11.72 -0.07 -13.89
C LEU A 61 -12.41 -0.09 -15.26
N ALA A 62 -13.05 -1.22 -15.58
CA ALA A 62 -13.89 -1.35 -16.76
C ALA A 62 -14.94 -0.22 -16.79
N ASP A 63 -15.29 0.21 -18.01
CA ASP A 63 -16.29 1.26 -18.26
C ASP A 63 -16.01 2.60 -17.54
N HIS A 64 -14.74 2.86 -17.21
CA HIS A 64 -14.29 4.11 -16.56
C HIS A 64 -14.93 4.36 -15.19
N MET A 65 -15.36 3.29 -14.50
CA MET A 65 -15.99 3.38 -13.18
C MET A 65 -15.07 3.90 -12.07
N GLY A 66 -13.77 4.05 -12.35
CA GLY A 66 -12.80 4.63 -11.43
C GLY A 66 -11.36 4.32 -11.84
N LYS A 67 -10.42 4.97 -11.17
CA LYS A 67 -8.98 4.71 -11.28
C LYS A 67 -8.36 4.55 -9.88
N PRO A 68 -8.54 3.40 -9.22
CA PRO A 68 -7.84 3.14 -7.97
C PRO A 68 -6.33 3.32 -8.10
N ASP A 69 -5.70 3.78 -7.04
CA ASP A 69 -4.25 3.88 -6.96
C ASP A 69 -3.53 2.56 -7.25
N TYR A 70 -4.12 1.44 -6.81
CA TYR A 70 -3.59 0.10 -7.00
C TYR A 70 -4.66 -0.97 -7.25
N ALA A 71 -4.32 -1.92 -8.11
CA ALA A 71 -4.89 -3.26 -8.11
C ALA A 71 -3.87 -4.26 -7.55
N ILE A 72 -4.25 -4.98 -6.50
CA ILE A 72 -3.40 -5.98 -5.85
C ILE A 72 -3.71 -7.35 -6.46
N HIS A 73 -2.68 -8.02 -6.95
CA HIS A 73 -2.78 -9.35 -7.53
C HIS A 73 -2.05 -10.38 -6.67
N ILE A 74 -2.67 -11.54 -6.43
CA ILE A 74 -2.05 -12.70 -5.80
C ILE A 74 -2.25 -13.88 -6.75
N LYS A 75 -1.18 -14.59 -7.10
CA LYS A 75 -1.21 -15.71 -8.06
C LYS A 75 -1.88 -15.33 -9.40
N LYS A 76 -1.63 -14.11 -9.89
CA LYS A 76 -2.21 -13.52 -11.12
C LYS A 76 -3.72 -13.28 -11.08
N LEU A 77 -4.36 -13.45 -9.93
CA LEU A 77 -5.77 -13.12 -9.72
C LEU A 77 -5.88 -11.80 -8.96
N LEU A 78 -6.90 -11.01 -9.29
CA LEU A 78 -7.23 -9.80 -8.54
C LEU A 78 -7.64 -10.18 -7.12
N ALA A 79 -6.90 -9.66 -6.14
CA ALA A 79 -7.22 -9.79 -4.71
C ALA A 79 -8.02 -8.59 -4.20
N GLY A 80 -7.87 -7.42 -4.82
CA GLY A 80 -8.64 -6.22 -4.48
C GLY A 80 -8.02 -4.94 -5.04
N TYR A 81 -8.70 -3.83 -4.81
CA TYR A 81 -8.22 -2.48 -5.15
C TYR A 81 -7.90 -1.69 -3.88
N VAL A 82 -6.96 -0.76 -3.98
CA VAL A 82 -6.61 0.17 -2.91
C VAL A 82 -6.56 1.58 -3.46
N GLU A 83 -7.13 2.50 -2.69
CA GLU A 83 -7.06 3.94 -2.89
C GLU A 83 -6.33 4.52 -1.68
N LEU A 84 -5.24 5.26 -1.91
CA LEU A 84 -4.53 5.97 -0.87
C LEU A 84 -5.16 7.34 -0.65
N LYS A 85 -5.13 7.77 0.60
CA LYS A 85 -5.61 9.09 1.01
C LYS A 85 -4.65 9.71 1.98
N ALA A 86 -4.52 11.03 1.89
CA ALA A 86 -3.72 11.79 2.84
C ALA A 86 -4.18 11.50 4.29
N PRO A 87 -3.27 11.47 5.28
CA PRO A 87 -3.64 11.30 6.67
C PRO A 87 -4.73 12.30 7.09
N GLY A 88 -5.77 11.82 7.77
CA GLY A 88 -6.93 12.65 8.13
C GLY A 88 -7.95 12.89 7.01
N LYS A 89 -7.78 12.25 5.84
CA LYS A 89 -8.76 12.20 4.75
C LYS A 89 -9.26 10.75 4.55
N GLY A 90 -10.51 10.58 4.19
CA GLY A 90 -11.12 9.25 3.98
C GLY A 90 -12.52 9.36 3.35
N ALA A 91 -13.04 8.22 2.89
CA ALA A 91 -14.42 8.12 2.40
C ALA A 91 -15.39 8.36 3.58
N ASN A 92 -16.04 9.52 3.57
CA ASN A 92 -17.26 9.77 4.34
C ASN A 92 -18.47 9.28 3.56
#